data_AF-A0A060NXW7-F1
#
_entry.id   AF-A0A060NXW7-F1
#
_cell.length_a   1.000
_cell.length_b   1.000
_cell.length_c   1.000
_cell.angle_alpha   90.00
_cell.angle_beta   90.00
_cell.angle_gamma   90.00
#
_symmetry.space_group_name_H-M   'P 1'
#
loop_
_entity.id
_entity.type
_entity.pdbx_description
1 polymer ?
#
loop_
_entity_poly.entity_id
_entity_poly.type
_entity_poly.pdbx_seq_one_letter_code
_entity_poly.pdbx_strand_id
1 'polypeptide(L)'
;MFTHVLTIADQARAVGRRFGLWAVLGLLVGLLAGCAAGPRVPDWQIEAHGAQQRAIRAELEGRQRVAELEWQRALEAAQRTARADQMARLALSRCAVAQASLDLAERCEAAQPVLPRAGAAEQAYARYLLGQAQAADLEWLPSAHRPTARRLLEPAAAGEAVALLRAIDDPLARLVAASVWLRAQRLDPEALALAVQTASEQGWRRPLLAWLRVQVDMAQRRGEAELAAAAQQRIEWLLAAPAAPATPATPARSGP
;
A
#
# COMPACT_ATOMS: atom_id res chain seq x y z
N MET A 1 61.40 -42.24 -42.39
CA MET A 1 61.59 -40.78 -42.56
C MET A 1 60.24 -40.11 -42.84
N PHE A 2 59.22 -40.26 -41.98
CA PHE A 2 57.91 -39.58 -42.16
C PHE A 2 57.14 -39.54 -40.82
N THR A 3 57.85 -39.23 -39.72
CA THR A 3 57.32 -39.25 -38.34
C THR A 3 57.38 -37.88 -37.64
N HIS A 4 57.31 -36.78 -38.40
CA HIS A 4 57.41 -35.42 -37.82
C HIS A 4 56.36 -34.38 -38.28
N VAL A 5 55.35 -34.73 -39.08
CA VAL A 5 54.44 -33.71 -39.67
C VAL A 5 53.13 -33.52 -38.88
N LEU A 6 52.77 -34.41 -37.96
CA LEU A 6 51.45 -34.37 -37.30
C LEU A 6 51.35 -33.53 -36.01
N THR A 7 52.43 -32.93 -35.52
CA THR A 7 52.43 -32.22 -34.21
C THR A 7 52.22 -30.70 -34.31
N ILE A 8 52.18 -30.12 -35.51
CA ILE A 8 52.08 -28.65 -35.69
C ILE A 8 50.61 -28.19 -35.84
N ALA A 9 49.70 -29.07 -36.29
CA ALA A 9 48.31 -28.69 -36.59
C ALA A 9 47.42 -28.48 -35.35
N ASP A 10 47.78 -29.01 -34.17
CA ASP A 10 46.95 -28.94 -32.96
C ASP A 10 47.24 -27.72 -32.06
N GLN A 11 48.47 -27.18 -32.14
CA GLN A 11 48.89 -26.02 -31.35
C GLN A 11 48.22 -24.71 -31.79
N ALA A 12 47.83 -24.59 -33.06
CA ALA A 12 47.21 -23.37 -33.61
C ALA A 12 45.74 -23.17 -33.18
N ARG A 13 45.01 -24.25 -32.85
CA ARG A 13 43.58 -24.17 -32.50
C ARG A 13 43.33 -23.74 -31.04
N ALA A 14 44.29 -23.95 -30.15
CA ALA A 14 44.16 -23.62 -28.72
C ALA A 14 44.35 -22.12 -28.43
N VAL A 15 45.18 -21.41 -29.21
CA VAL A 15 45.45 -19.98 -29.03
C VAL A 15 44.27 -19.12 -29.51
N GLY A 16 43.65 -19.48 -30.65
CA GLY A 16 42.49 -18.76 -31.20
C GLY A 16 41.23 -18.84 -30.32
N ARG A 17 40.97 -19.98 -29.67
CA ARG A 17 39.81 -20.14 -28.76
C ARG A 17 39.92 -19.31 -27.48
N ARG A 18 41.13 -19.09 -26.97
CA ARG A 18 41.37 -18.24 -25.79
C ARG A 18 41.14 -16.76 -26.11
N PHE A 19 41.59 -16.26 -27.25
CA PHE A 19 41.31 -14.88 -27.65
C PHE A 19 39.81 -14.63 -27.94
N GLY A 20 39.10 -15.59 -28.54
CA GLY A 20 37.65 -15.49 -28.79
C GLY A 20 36.80 -15.46 -27.52
N LEU A 21 37.13 -16.27 -26.51
CA LEU A 21 36.43 -16.29 -25.22
C LEU A 21 36.64 -15.00 -24.42
N TRP A 22 37.85 -14.43 -24.45
CA TRP A 22 38.13 -13.15 -23.76
C TRP A 22 37.50 -11.95 -24.48
N ALA A 23 37.42 -11.96 -25.82
CA ALA A 23 36.72 -10.94 -26.58
C ALA A 23 35.20 -10.98 -26.39
N VAL A 24 34.60 -12.17 -26.34
CA VAL A 24 33.16 -12.34 -26.04
C VAL A 24 32.84 -11.96 -24.60
N LEU A 25 33.70 -12.29 -23.62
CA LEU A 25 33.54 -11.90 -22.22
C LEU A 25 33.69 -10.37 -22.04
N GLY A 26 34.64 -9.74 -22.73
CA GLY A 26 34.81 -8.28 -22.72
C GLY A 26 33.62 -7.53 -23.36
N LEU A 27 33.05 -8.07 -24.44
CA LEU A 27 31.86 -7.52 -25.09
C LEU A 27 30.61 -7.69 -24.20
N LEU A 28 30.46 -8.83 -23.51
CA LEU A 28 29.36 -9.08 -22.57
C LEU A 28 29.42 -8.12 -21.35
N VAL A 29 30.62 -7.87 -20.82
CA VAL A 29 30.81 -6.91 -19.71
C VAL A 29 30.55 -5.46 -20.15
N GLY A 30 30.91 -5.09 -21.39
CA GLY A 30 30.62 -3.77 -21.95
C GLY A 30 29.13 -3.48 -22.15
N LEU A 31 28.36 -4.50 -22.56
CA LEU A 31 26.90 -4.39 -22.72
C LEU A 31 26.14 -4.30 -21.39
N LEU A 32 26.69 -4.82 -20.28
CA LEU A 32 26.11 -4.71 -18.94
C LEU A 32 26.35 -3.35 -18.27
N ALA A 33 27.39 -2.61 -18.68
CA ALA A 33 27.70 -1.29 -18.11
C ALA A 33 26.82 -0.15 -18.68
N GLY A 34 26.08 -0.39 -19.76
CA GLY A 34 25.31 0.64 -20.49
C GLY A 34 23.90 0.92 -19.96
N CYS A 35 23.30 0.05 -19.13
CA CYS A 35 21.91 0.22 -18.67
C CYS A 35 21.77 0.97 -17.34
N ALA A 36 22.87 1.35 -16.67
CA ALA A 36 22.83 1.97 -15.34
C ALA A 36 22.89 3.51 -15.34
N ALA A 37 23.11 4.15 -16.49
CA ALA A 37 23.24 5.60 -16.62
C ALA A 37 21.91 6.28 -16.98
N GLY A 38 20.84 5.99 -16.23
CA GLY A 38 19.61 6.77 -16.29
C GLY A 38 19.79 8.13 -15.58
N PRO A 39 19.02 9.17 -15.94
CA PRO A 39 19.02 10.42 -15.19
C PRO A 39 18.69 10.13 -13.72
N ARG A 40 19.47 10.69 -12.80
CA ARG A 40 19.25 10.50 -11.36
C ARG A 40 17.87 11.03 -10.98
N VAL A 41 17.15 10.26 -10.18
CA VAL A 41 15.88 10.68 -9.58
C VAL A 41 16.13 11.94 -8.74
N PRO A 42 15.39 13.04 -8.94
CA PRO A 42 15.57 14.25 -8.14
C PRO A 42 15.33 14.02 -6.64
N ASP A 43 16.11 14.67 -5.79
CA ASP A 43 16.07 14.47 -4.32
C ASP A 43 14.67 14.72 -3.72
N TRP A 44 13.92 15.68 -4.25
CA TRP A 44 12.55 15.96 -3.79
C TRP A 44 11.63 14.73 -3.91
N GLN A 45 11.82 13.86 -4.91
CA GLN A 45 11.02 12.65 -5.08
C GLN A 45 11.33 11.64 -3.99
N ILE A 46 12.62 11.47 -3.66
CA ILE A 46 13.09 10.57 -2.62
C ILE A 46 12.57 11.04 -1.26
N GLU A 47 12.68 12.34 -0.97
CA GLU A 47 12.16 12.95 0.26
C GLU A 47 10.63 12.80 0.38
N ALA A 48 9.88 13.16 -0.67
CA ALA A 48 8.43 13.08 -0.68
C ALA A 48 7.95 11.64 -0.48
N HIS A 49 8.50 10.68 -1.24
CA HIS A 49 8.12 9.27 -1.10
C HIS A 49 8.53 8.69 0.26
N GLY A 50 9.74 8.99 0.74
CA GLY A 50 10.21 8.51 2.04
C GLY A 50 9.34 9.02 3.19
N ALA A 51 8.99 10.31 3.18
CA ALA A 51 8.09 10.92 4.15
C ALA A 51 6.67 10.33 4.05
N GLN A 52 6.11 10.21 2.85
CA GLN A 52 4.81 9.57 2.63
C GLN A 52 4.75 8.16 3.21
N GLN A 53 5.75 7.31 2.96
CA GLN A 53 5.77 5.93 3.47
C GLN A 53 5.84 5.87 5.01
N ARG A 54 6.57 6.80 5.64
CA ARG A 54 6.56 6.92 7.11
C ARG A 54 5.23 7.42 7.64
N ALA A 55 4.59 8.36 6.94
CA ALA A 55 3.27 8.89 7.28
C ALA A 55 2.20 7.79 7.23
N ILE A 56 2.15 7.02 6.13
CA ILE A 56 1.24 5.89 5.94
C ILE A 56 1.35 4.91 7.10
N ARG A 57 2.57 4.45 7.39
CA ARG A 57 2.82 3.50 8.48
C ARG A 57 2.37 4.06 9.83
N ALA A 58 2.79 5.28 10.15
CA ALA A 58 2.40 5.92 11.40
C ALA A 58 0.88 6.10 11.51
N GLU A 59 0.18 6.40 10.42
CA GLU A 59 -1.27 6.57 10.41
C GLU A 59 -2.01 5.26 10.67
N LEU A 60 -1.60 4.17 10.01
CA LEU A 60 -2.21 2.83 10.16
C LEU A 60 -1.97 2.24 11.56
N GLU A 61 -0.80 2.48 12.14
CA GLU A 61 -0.47 2.11 13.53
C GLU A 61 -1.14 3.03 14.57
N GLY A 62 -1.69 4.16 14.15
CA GLY A 62 -2.35 5.13 15.02
C GLY A 62 -1.41 6.10 15.75
N ARG A 63 -0.17 6.28 15.28
CA ARG A 63 0.81 7.28 15.73
C ARG A 63 0.54 8.66 15.10
N GLN A 64 -0.60 9.25 15.42
CA GLN A 64 -1.14 10.46 14.76
C GLN A 64 -0.16 11.63 14.63
N ARG A 65 0.57 11.97 15.70
CA ARG A 65 1.54 13.09 15.68
C ARG A 65 2.68 12.84 14.70
N VAL A 66 3.15 11.60 14.61
CA VAL A 66 4.20 11.21 13.65
C VAL A 66 3.65 11.23 12.24
N ALA A 67 2.43 10.70 12.04
CA ALA A 67 1.77 10.71 10.74
C ALA A 67 1.62 12.13 10.19
N GLU A 68 1.13 13.07 10.99
CA GLU A 68 0.93 14.45 10.54
C GLU A 68 2.25 15.14 10.15
N LEU A 69 3.28 14.97 10.98
CA LEU A 69 4.61 15.52 10.70
C LEU A 69 5.17 14.99 9.37
N GLU A 70 5.04 13.68 9.11
CA GLU A 70 5.55 13.08 7.88
C GLU A 70 4.70 13.44 6.65
N TRP A 71 3.38 13.61 6.80
CA TRP A 71 2.54 14.14 5.73
C TRP A 71 2.92 15.57 5.36
N GLN A 72 3.19 16.42 6.35
CA GLN A 72 3.65 17.79 6.13
C GLN A 72 5.00 17.82 5.39
N ARG A 73 5.97 16.99 5.80
CA ARG A 73 7.26 16.85 5.11
C ARG A 73 7.09 16.41 3.65
N ALA A 74 6.22 15.44 3.39
CA ALA A 74 5.94 14.99 2.03
C ALA A 74 5.31 16.11 1.18
N LEU A 75 4.41 16.90 1.79
CA LEU A 75 3.73 18.00 1.13
C LEU A 75 4.68 19.14 0.81
N GLU A 76 5.54 19.55 1.75
CA GLU A 76 6.58 20.56 1.52
C GLU A 76 7.50 20.15 0.37
N ALA A 77 7.93 18.89 0.32
CA ALA A 77 8.74 18.36 -0.78
C ALA A 77 8.02 18.43 -2.13
N ALA A 78 6.74 18.06 -2.18
CA ALA A 78 5.93 18.16 -3.39
C ALA A 78 5.67 19.61 -3.82
N GLN A 79 5.40 20.52 -2.88
CA GLN A 79 5.10 21.93 -3.15
C GLN A 79 6.28 22.67 -3.78
N ARG A 80 7.53 22.32 -3.45
CA ARG A 80 8.72 22.91 -4.08
C ARG A 80 8.78 22.73 -5.60
N THR A 81 7.99 21.80 -6.14
CA THR A 81 7.91 21.56 -7.59
C THR A 81 6.85 22.41 -8.28
N ALA A 82 5.91 23.01 -7.53
CA ALA A 82 4.71 23.67 -8.05
C ALA A 82 3.90 22.82 -9.06
N ARG A 83 3.98 21.48 -8.96
CA ARG A 83 3.29 20.54 -9.85
C ARG A 83 1.98 20.04 -9.25
N ALA A 84 0.87 20.41 -9.88
CA ALA A 84 -0.48 20.03 -9.43
C ALA A 84 -0.69 18.52 -9.40
N ASP A 85 -0.15 17.78 -10.36
CA ASP A 85 -0.24 16.31 -10.42
C ASP A 85 0.40 15.65 -9.19
N GLN A 86 1.60 16.11 -8.78
CA GLN A 86 2.31 15.53 -7.63
C GLN A 86 1.64 15.87 -6.30
N MET A 87 1.18 17.11 -6.15
CA MET A 87 0.42 17.53 -4.97
C MET A 87 -0.91 16.76 -4.86
N ALA A 88 -1.62 16.55 -5.98
CA ALA A 88 -2.85 15.78 -6.00
C ALA A 88 -2.62 14.31 -5.65
N ARG A 89 -1.57 13.66 -6.19
CA ARG A 89 -1.20 12.28 -5.85
C ARG A 89 -0.94 12.09 -4.36
N LEU A 90 -0.23 13.03 -3.73
CA LEU A 90 0.02 12.98 -2.30
C LEU A 90 -1.27 13.12 -1.49
N ALA A 91 -2.11 14.12 -1.81
CA ALA A 91 -3.37 14.35 -1.13
C ALA A 91 -4.33 13.15 -1.28
N LEU A 92 -4.41 12.55 -2.48
CA LEU A 92 -5.18 11.34 -2.74
C LEU A 92 -4.63 10.12 -2.01
N SER A 93 -3.31 10.00 -1.87
CA SER A 93 -2.68 8.94 -1.07
C SER A 93 -3.08 9.06 0.41
N ARG A 94 -3.04 10.28 0.97
CA ARG A 94 -3.49 10.55 2.34
C ARG A 94 -4.98 10.24 2.52
N CYS A 95 -5.82 10.61 1.55
CA CYS A 95 -7.24 10.25 1.54
C CYS A 95 -7.43 8.73 1.53
N ALA A 96 -6.77 7.98 0.64
CA ALA A 96 -6.89 6.53 0.57
C ALA A 96 -6.50 5.85 1.90
N VAL A 97 -5.40 6.27 2.52
CA VAL A 97 -4.94 5.74 3.81
C VAL A 97 -5.94 6.04 4.93
N ALA A 98 -6.53 7.23 4.94
CA ALA A 98 -7.60 7.58 5.86
C ALA A 98 -8.83 6.69 5.66
N GLN A 99 -9.22 6.42 4.41
CA GLN A 99 -10.34 5.55 4.08
C GLN A 99 -10.12 4.09 4.50
N ALA A 100 -8.89 3.59 4.48
CA ALA A 100 -8.57 2.27 5.03
C ALA A 100 -8.92 2.17 6.53
N SER A 101 -8.95 3.30 7.25
CA SER A 101 -9.41 3.45 8.63
C SER A 101 -10.84 3.98 8.75
N LEU A 102 -11.60 4.01 7.65
CA LEU A 102 -12.96 4.56 7.58
C LEU A 102 -13.07 6.02 8.07
N ASP A 103 -11.98 6.78 7.96
CA ASP A 103 -11.94 8.23 8.17
C ASP A 103 -12.23 8.92 6.83
N LEU A 104 -13.52 9.17 6.59
CA LEU A 104 -14.09 9.35 5.25
C LEU A 104 -14.33 10.80 4.81
N ALA A 105 -14.26 11.76 5.72
CA ALA A 105 -14.71 13.14 5.49
C ALA A 105 -13.53 14.11 5.23
N GLU A 106 -12.82 14.52 6.28
CA GLU A 106 -11.91 15.69 6.21
C GLU A 106 -10.68 15.49 5.32
N ARG A 107 -10.09 14.29 5.32
CA ARG A 107 -8.79 14.04 4.66
C ARG A 107 -8.89 13.94 3.14
N CYS A 108 -10.08 13.67 2.60
CA CYS A 108 -10.33 13.60 1.17
C CYS A 108 -10.63 14.97 0.55
N GLU A 109 -11.04 15.95 1.36
CA GLU A 109 -11.27 17.32 0.92
C GLU A 109 -9.96 18.06 0.57
N ALA A 110 -8.85 17.69 1.22
CA ALA A 110 -7.54 18.29 1.01
C ALA A 110 -7.04 18.22 -0.45
N ALA A 111 -7.53 17.27 -1.26
CA ALA A 111 -7.19 17.15 -2.67
C ALA A 111 -8.00 18.11 -3.57
N GLN A 112 -9.18 18.57 -3.14
CA GLN A 112 -10.13 19.32 -3.97
C GLN A 112 -9.54 20.58 -4.61
N PRO A 113 -8.74 21.42 -3.92
CA PRO A 113 -8.23 22.66 -4.51
C PRO A 113 -7.27 22.43 -5.69
N VAL A 114 -6.55 21.31 -5.69
CA VAL A 114 -5.52 20.99 -6.70
C VAL A 114 -6.03 20.08 -7.82
N LEU A 115 -7.07 19.27 -7.56
CA LEU A 115 -7.64 18.31 -8.50
C LEU A 115 -8.01 18.88 -9.88
N PRO A 116 -8.62 20.08 -10.02
CA PRO A 116 -8.95 20.64 -11.34
C PRO A 116 -7.73 20.92 -12.23
N ARG A 117 -6.54 21.02 -11.63
CA ARG A 117 -5.26 21.24 -12.32
C ARG A 117 -4.43 19.95 -12.44
N ALA A 118 -4.94 18.84 -11.90
CA ALA A 118 -4.31 17.52 -12.00
C ALA A 118 -4.80 16.77 -13.26
N GLY A 119 -4.13 15.67 -13.59
CA GLY A 119 -4.43 14.87 -14.77
C GLY A 119 -5.68 13.99 -14.62
N ALA A 120 -6.03 13.29 -15.71
CA ALA A 120 -7.19 12.40 -15.75
C ALA A 120 -7.09 11.27 -14.71
N ALA A 121 -5.89 10.76 -14.45
CA ALA A 121 -5.63 9.71 -13.46
C ALA A 121 -5.99 10.13 -12.04
N GLU A 122 -5.60 11.34 -11.62
CA GLU A 122 -5.91 11.84 -10.29
C GLU A 122 -7.41 12.09 -10.11
N GLN A 123 -8.07 12.65 -11.13
CA GLN A 123 -9.51 12.90 -11.11
C GLN A 123 -10.32 11.60 -11.07
N ALA A 124 -9.94 10.60 -11.87
CA ALA A 124 -10.55 9.27 -11.87
C ALA A 124 -10.39 8.59 -10.50
N TYR A 125 -9.18 8.65 -9.92
CA TYR A 125 -8.93 8.06 -8.61
C TYR A 125 -9.70 8.77 -7.49
N ALA A 126 -9.82 10.10 -7.55
CA ALA A 126 -10.65 10.87 -6.62
C ALA A 126 -12.13 10.43 -6.67
N ARG A 127 -12.71 10.32 -7.87
CA ARG A 127 -14.09 9.82 -8.05
C ARG A 127 -14.26 8.39 -7.54
N TYR A 128 -13.31 7.51 -7.84
CA TYR A 128 -13.32 6.14 -7.33
C TYR A 128 -13.31 6.09 -5.80
N LEU A 129 -12.40 6.83 -5.17
CA LEU A 129 -12.34 6.93 -3.70
C LEU A 129 -13.66 7.45 -3.13
N LEU A 130 -14.40 8.31 -3.84
CA LEU A 130 -15.74 8.78 -3.47
C LEU A 130 -16.88 7.80 -3.75
N GLY A 131 -16.62 6.63 -4.32
CA GLY A 131 -17.65 5.69 -4.76
C GLY A 131 -18.44 6.19 -5.98
N GLN A 132 -17.87 7.14 -6.72
CA GLN A 132 -18.48 7.86 -7.85
C GLN A 132 -17.75 7.57 -9.17
N ALA A 133 -17.06 6.44 -9.26
CA ALA A 133 -16.35 6.04 -10.47
C ALA A 133 -17.32 5.97 -11.67
N GLN A 134 -16.81 6.33 -12.84
CA GLN A 134 -17.51 6.28 -14.12
C GLN A 134 -16.85 5.25 -15.04
N ALA A 135 -17.54 4.85 -16.12
CA ALA A 135 -16.96 3.92 -17.10
C ALA A 135 -15.64 4.43 -17.71
N ALA A 136 -15.55 5.74 -17.96
CA ALA A 136 -14.35 6.40 -18.47
C ALA A 136 -13.17 6.38 -17.47
N ASP A 137 -13.42 6.19 -16.17
CA ASP A 137 -12.36 6.17 -15.16
C ASP A 137 -11.56 4.87 -15.19
N LEU A 138 -12.13 3.77 -15.70
CA LEU A 138 -11.57 2.42 -15.56
C LEU A 138 -10.16 2.28 -16.14
N GLU A 139 -9.86 2.95 -17.25
CA GLU A 139 -8.54 2.91 -17.88
C GLU A 139 -7.47 3.62 -17.04
N TRP A 140 -7.89 4.64 -16.29
CA TRP A 140 -7.02 5.52 -15.51
C TRP A 140 -6.78 5.02 -14.08
N LEU A 141 -7.64 4.13 -13.58
CA LEU A 141 -7.51 3.61 -12.23
C LEU A 141 -6.32 2.65 -12.07
N PRO A 142 -5.70 2.61 -10.87
CA PRO A 142 -4.74 1.57 -10.53
C PRO A 142 -5.36 0.18 -10.76
N SER A 143 -4.57 -0.76 -11.30
CA SER A 143 -5.05 -2.08 -11.73
C SER A 143 -5.80 -2.83 -10.62
N ALA A 144 -5.32 -2.74 -9.38
CA ALA A 144 -5.96 -3.35 -8.21
C ALA A 144 -7.41 -2.88 -7.98
N HIS A 145 -7.74 -1.65 -8.37
CA HIS A 145 -9.06 -1.05 -8.12
C HIS A 145 -10.03 -1.17 -9.29
N ARG A 146 -9.54 -1.44 -10.51
CA ARG A 146 -10.38 -1.52 -11.72
C ARG A 146 -11.50 -2.58 -11.61
N PRO A 147 -11.26 -3.81 -11.10
CA PRO A 147 -12.31 -4.81 -10.98
C PRO A 147 -13.44 -4.36 -10.04
N THR A 148 -13.09 -3.74 -8.90
CA THR A 148 -14.06 -3.17 -7.96
C THR A 148 -14.86 -2.04 -8.61
N ALA A 149 -14.18 -1.08 -9.25
CA ALA A 149 -14.84 0.03 -9.93
C ALA A 149 -15.79 -0.45 -11.03
N ARG A 150 -15.35 -1.38 -11.88
CA ARG A 150 -16.18 -1.97 -12.95
C ARG A 150 -17.44 -2.60 -12.36
N ARG A 151 -17.29 -3.41 -11.31
CA ARG A 151 -18.44 -4.11 -10.74
C ARG A 151 -19.45 -3.15 -10.09
N LEU A 152 -18.98 -2.05 -9.51
CA LEU A 152 -19.86 -1.04 -8.92
C LEU A 152 -20.70 -0.26 -9.93
N LEU A 153 -20.29 -0.21 -11.21
CA LEU A 153 -21.07 0.39 -12.29
C LEU A 153 -22.25 -0.48 -12.74
N GLU A 154 -22.22 -1.77 -12.43
CA GLU A 154 -23.25 -2.73 -12.79
C GLU A 154 -24.28 -2.88 -11.65
N PRO A 155 -25.53 -3.32 -11.95
CA PRO A 155 -26.55 -3.58 -10.94
C PRO A 155 -26.05 -4.47 -9.80
N ALA A 156 -26.50 -4.21 -8.58
CA ALA A 156 -26.04 -4.97 -7.42
C ALA A 156 -26.40 -6.46 -7.54
N ALA A 157 -25.42 -7.33 -7.28
CA ALA A 157 -25.65 -8.74 -7.02
C ALA A 157 -24.97 -9.12 -5.70
N ALA A 158 -25.47 -10.18 -5.06
CA ALA A 158 -25.01 -10.60 -3.75
C ALA A 158 -23.66 -11.35 -3.85
N GLY A 159 -22.78 -11.14 -2.85
CA GLY A 159 -21.63 -12.01 -2.60
C GLY A 159 -20.37 -11.79 -3.46
N GLU A 160 -20.27 -10.68 -4.20
CA GLU A 160 -19.14 -10.48 -5.13
C GLU A 160 -17.99 -9.67 -4.54
N ALA A 161 -18.26 -8.84 -3.52
CA ALA A 161 -17.25 -7.94 -2.97
C ALA A 161 -16.08 -8.77 -2.41
N VAL A 162 -16.36 -9.86 -1.69
CA VAL A 162 -15.32 -10.68 -1.07
C VAL A 162 -14.36 -11.30 -2.11
N ALA A 163 -14.86 -11.80 -3.24
CA ALA A 163 -14.02 -12.42 -4.27
C ALA A 163 -13.08 -11.39 -4.91
N LEU A 164 -13.60 -10.20 -5.22
CA LEU A 164 -12.81 -9.11 -5.79
C LEU A 164 -11.78 -8.55 -4.80
N LEU A 165 -12.12 -8.48 -3.51
CA LEU A 165 -11.19 -8.05 -2.48
C LEU A 165 -10.06 -9.08 -2.23
N ARG A 166 -10.36 -10.38 -2.24
CA ARG A 166 -9.34 -11.43 -2.10
C ARG A 166 -8.30 -11.39 -3.23
N ALA A 167 -8.71 -10.98 -4.43
CA ALA A 167 -7.82 -10.86 -5.59
C ALA A 167 -6.88 -9.64 -5.53
N ILE A 168 -7.02 -8.75 -4.55
CA ILE A 168 -6.11 -7.61 -4.35
C ILE A 168 -5.00 -8.05 -3.40
N ASP A 169 -3.77 -8.15 -3.89
CA ASP A 169 -2.61 -8.61 -3.11
C ASP A 169 -2.20 -7.60 -2.02
N ASP A 170 -2.12 -6.31 -2.37
CA ASP A 170 -1.70 -5.26 -1.44
C ASP A 170 -2.77 -5.04 -0.35
N PRO A 171 -2.44 -5.24 0.94
CA PRO A 171 -3.43 -5.18 2.02
C PRO A 171 -4.02 -3.77 2.21
N LEU A 172 -3.26 -2.71 1.94
CA LEU A 172 -3.78 -1.34 2.03
C LEU A 172 -4.78 -1.08 0.91
N ALA A 173 -4.44 -1.41 -0.34
CA ALA A 173 -5.34 -1.31 -1.49
C ALA A 173 -6.59 -2.15 -1.30
N ARG A 174 -6.49 -3.31 -0.65
CA ARG A 174 -7.66 -4.14 -0.29
C ARG A 174 -8.59 -3.41 0.67
N LEU A 175 -8.07 -2.79 1.73
CA LEU A 175 -8.89 -2.01 2.67
C LEU A 175 -9.51 -0.76 2.02
N VAL A 176 -8.79 -0.10 1.11
CA VAL A 176 -9.32 1.02 0.31
C VAL A 176 -10.45 0.55 -0.60
N ALA A 177 -10.31 -0.60 -1.26
CA ALA A 177 -11.41 -1.15 -2.06
C ALA A 177 -12.61 -1.53 -1.17
N ALA A 178 -12.36 -2.10 0.01
CA ALA A 178 -13.41 -2.43 0.97
C ALA A 178 -14.18 -1.19 1.45
N SER A 179 -13.50 -0.06 1.70
CA SER A 179 -14.19 1.18 2.08
C SER A 179 -15.08 1.72 0.96
N VAL A 180 -14.70 1.55 -0.30
CA VAL A 180 -15.52 1.90 -1.46
C VAL A 180 -16.75 1.00 -1.55
N TRP A 181 -16.62 -0.31 -1.33
CA TRP A 181 -17.76 -1.24 -1.24
C TRP A 181 -18.71 -0.87 -0.09
N LEU A 182 -18.17 -0.49 1.07
CA LEU A 182 -18.95 -0.06 2.23
C LEU A 182 -19.74 1.22 1.92
N ARG A 183 -19.08 2.20 1.29
CA ARG A 183 -19.70 3.46 0.87
C ARG A 183 -20.82 3.24 -0.15
N ALA A 184 -20.65 2.29 -1.06
CA ALA A 184 -21.68 1.88 -2.01
C ALA A 184 -22.81 1.06 -1.36
N GLN A 185 -22.78 0.81 -0.05
CA GLN A 185 -23.74 -0.02 0.69
C GLN A 185 -23.84 -1.45 0.12
N ARG A 186 -22.75 -1.95 -0.45
CA ARG A 186 -22.67 -3.26 -1.13
C ARG A 186 -21.61 -4.19 -0.51
N LEU A 187 -21.11 -3.85 0.67
CA LEU A 187 -20.17 -4.70 1.41
C LEU A 187 -20.94 -5.83 2.10
N ASP A 188 -20.69 -7.07 1.69
CA ASP A 188 -21.27 -8.27 2.32
C ASP A 188 -20.52 -8.67 3.61
N PRO A 189 -21.11 -9.53 4.48
CA PRO A 189 -20.49 -9.93 5.74
C PRO A 189 -19.14 -10.64 5.58
N GLU A 190 -18.94 -11.43 4.51
CA GLU A 190 -17.67 -12.10 4.26
C GLU A 190 -16.58 -11.09 3.85
N ALA A 191 -16.94 -10.11 3.02
CA ALA A 191 -16.08 -9.00 2.65
C ALA A 191 -15.68 -8.15 3.86
N LEU A 192 -16.60 -7.93 4.80
CA LEU A 192 -16.28 -7.27 6.06
C LEU A 192 -15.31 -8.11 6.90
N ALA A 193 -15.57 -9.41 7.05
CA ALA A 193 -14.68 -10.30 7.79
C ALA A 193 -13.25 -10.29 7.20
N LEU A 194 -13.13 -10.26 5.87
CA LEU A 194 -11.85 -10.12 5.18
C LEU A 194 -11.15 -8.78 5.48
N ALA A 195 -11.89 -7.66 5.55
CA ALA A 195 -11.32 -6.37 5.91
C ALA A 195 -10.79 -6.37 7.36
N VAL A 196 -11.55 -6.92 8.30
CA VAL A 196 -11.11 -7.12 9.69
C VAL A 196 -9.85 -7.99 9.76
N GLN A 197 -9.84 -9.12 9.04
CA GLN A 197 -8.69 -10.02 9.00
C GLN A 197 -7.45 -9.32 8.42
N THR A 198 -7.61 -8.61 7.30
CA THR A 198 -6.52 -7.89 6.63
C THR A 198 -5.90 -6.85 7.57
N ALA A 199 -6.71 -6.05 8.27
CA ALA A 199 -6.19 -5.08 9.23
C ALA A 199 -5.49 -5.75 10.44
N SER A 200 -6.02 -6.90 10.89
CA SER A 200 -5.48 -7.66 12.02
C SER A 200 -4.13 -8.28 11.70
N GLU A 201 -3.97 -8.94 10.54
CA GLU A 201 -2.72 -9.58 10.12
C GLU A 201 -1.57 -8.59 9.95
N GLN A 202 -1.87 -7.36 9.54
CA GLN A 202 -0.88 -6.29 9.39
C GLN A 202 -0.55 -5.58 10.72
N GLY A 203 -1.26 -5.87 11.81
CA GLY A 203 -1.12 -5.16 13.07
C GLY A 203 -1.56 -3.68 12.99
N TRP A 204 -2.41 -3.34 12.02
CA TRP A 204 -2.85 -1.96 11.80
C TRP A 204 -4.00 -1.60 12.74
N ARG A 205 -3.62 -1.12 13.93
CA ARG A 205 -4.54 -0.81 15.03
C ARG A 205 -5.69 0.11 14.63
N ARG A 206 -5.42 1.17 13.86
CA ARG A 206 -6.44 2.18 13.52
C ARG A 206 -7.48 1.64 12.52
N PRO A 207 -7.09 1.02 11.38
CA PRO A 207 -8.02 0.25 10.55
C PRO A 207 -8.78 -0.83 11.30
N LEU A 208 -8.09 -1.65 12.10
CA LEU A 208 -8.73 -2.76 12.79
C LEU A 208 -9.85 -2.29 13.72
N LEU A 209 -9.61 -1.24 14.48
CA LEU A 209 -10.63 -0.63 15.34
C LEU A 209 -11.84 -0.13 14.55
N ALA A 210 -11.61 0.53 13.40
CA ALA A 210 -12.69 1.04 12.57
C ALA A 210 -13.55 -0.08 11.98
N TRP A 211 -12.92 -1.12 11.41
CA TRP A 211 -13.62 -2.25 10.81
C TRP A 211 -14.34 -3.13 11.83
N LEU A 212 -13.78 -3.31 13.04
CA LEU A 212 -14.48 -4.00 14.13
C LEU A 212 -15.77 -3.28 14.55
N ARG A 213 -15.79 -1.94 14.57
CA ARG A 213 -17.01 -1.18 14.87
C ARG A 213 -18.10 -1.43 13.83
N VAL A 214 -17.74 -1.45 12.54
CA VAL A 214 -18.68 -1.83 11.47
C VAL A 214 -19.17 -3.26 11.64
N GLN A 215 -18.32 -4.17 12.13
CA GLN A 215 -18.70 -5.57 12.38
C GLN A 215 -19.70 -5.69 13.52
N VAL A 216 -19.50 -4.97 14.63
CA VAL A 216 -20.49 -4.87 15.72
C VAL A 216 -21.82 -4.37 15.17
N ASP A 217 -21.83 -3.24 14.46
CA ASP A 217 -23.07 -2.62 13.95
C ASP A 217 -23.83 -3.53 12.97
N MET A 218 -23.11 -4.24 12.09
CA MET A 218 -23.74 -5.16 11.14
C MET A 218 -24.26 -6.42 11.84
N ALA A 219 -23.48 -7.01 12.75
CA ALA A 219 -23.88 -8.19 13.51
C ALA A 219 -25.14 -7.94 14.34
N GLN A 220 -25.22 -6.81 15.02
CA GLN A 220 -26.40 -6.39 15.78
C GLN A 220 -27.64 -6.27 14.90
N ARG A 221 -27.52 -5.60 13.74
CA ARG A 221 -28.64 -5.47 12.78
C ARG A 221 -29.13 -6.81 12.23
N ARG A 222 -28.27 -7.83 12.22
CA ARG A 222 -28.58 -9.18 11.73
C ARG A 222 -29.00 -10.14 12.85
N GLY A 223 -29.00 -9.71 14.12
CA GLY A 223 -29.30 -10.56 15.27
C GLY A 223 -28.17 -11.54 15.64
N GLU A 224 -26.96 -11.32 15.15
CA GLU A 224 -25.79 -12.18 15.38
C GLU A 224 -25.08 -11.77 16.69
N ALA A 225 -25.74 -11.98 17.83
CA ALA A 225 -25.29 -11.49 19.15
C ALA A 225 -23.88 -11.95 19.56
N GLU A 226 -23.57 -13.23 19.34
CA GLU A 226 -22.25 -13.80 19.64
C GLU A 226 -21.13 -13.14 18.83
N LEU A 227 -21.38 -12.87 17.55
CA LEU A 227 -20.41 -12.22 16.68
C LEU A 227 -20.20 -10.75 17.08
N ALA A 228 -21.27 -10.06 17.47
CA ALA A 228 -21.18 -8.70 18.00
C ALA A 228 -20.37 -8.65 19.31
N ALA A 229 -20.63 -9.57 20.23
CA ALA A 229 -19.90 -9.65 21.51
C ALA A 229 -18.41 -9.96 21.31
N ALA A 230 -18.08 -10.91 20.43
CA ALA A 230 -16.70 -11.23 20.09
C ALA A 230 -15.96 -10.04 19.45
N ALA A 231 -16.61 -9.33 18.52
CA ALA A 231 -16.03 -8.13 17.91
C ALA A 231 -15.82 -7.00 18.94
N GLN A 232 -16.77 -6.81 19.85
CA GLN A 232 -16.68 -5.82 20.93
C GLN A 232 -15.52 -6.11 21.89
N GLN A 233 -15.34 -7.37 22.30
CA GLN A 233 -14.23 -7.79 23.15
C GLN A 233 -12.86 -7.48 22.49
N ARG A 234 -12.74 -7.68 21.18
CA ARG A 234 -11.52 -7.32 20.43
C ARG A 234 -11.28 -5.82 20.40
N ILE A 235 -12.33 -5.00 20.31
CA ILE A 235 -12.21 -3.54 20.43
C ILE A 235 -11.67 -3.17 21.81
N GLU A 236 -12.18 -3.77 22.88
CA GLU A 236 -11.73 -3.51 24.25
C GLU A 236 -10.25 -3.84 24.43
N TRP A 237 -9.78 -4.98 23.92
CA TRP A 237 -8.36 -5.34 23.94
C TRP A 237 -7.47 -4.35 23.18
N LEU A 238 -7.94 -3.78 22.07
CA LEU A 238 -7.18 -2.78 21.28
C LEU A 238 -7.12 -1.40 21.93
N LEU A 239 -8.10 -1.07 22.77
CA LEU A 239 -8.19 0.20 23.48
C LEU A 239 -7.56 0.14 24.87
N ALA A 240 -7.45 -1.05 25.45
CA ALA A 240 -6.77 -1.26 26.71
C ALA A 240 -5.30 -0.78 26.61
N ALA A 241 -4.90 0.07 27.55
CA ALA A 241 -3.49 0.40 27.70
C ALA A 241 -2.73 -0.87 28.10
N PRO A 242 -1.50 -1.09 27.60
CA PRO A 242 -0.67 -2.17 28.13
C PRO A 242 -0.52 -1.98 29.63
N ALA A 243 -0.73 -3.05 30.40
CA ALA A 243 -0.56 -3.01 31.84
C ALA A 243 0.84 -2.49 32.16
N ALA A 244 0.93 -1.47 33.02
CA ALA A 244 2.22 -0.97 33.46
C ALA A 244 2.99 -2.14 34.10
N PRO A 245 4.29 -2.31 33.80
CA PRO A 245 5.07 -3.36 34.43
C PRO A 245 5.02 -3.16 35.95
N ALA A 246 4.69 -4.21 36.69
CA ALA A 246 4.67 -4.18 38.14
C ALA A 246 6.06 -3.74 38.64
N THR A 247 6.13 -2.60 39.33
CA THR A 247 7.36 -2.12 39.94
C THR A 247 7.81 -3.19 40.94
N PRO A 248 8.98 -3.82 40.79
CA PRO A 248 9.45 -4.80 41.77
C PRO A 248 9.57 -4.10 43.12
N ALA A 249 8.89 -4.65 44.13
CA ALA A 249 8.96 -4.13 45.49
C ALA A 249 10.41 -4.22 45.98
N THR A 250 11.02 -3.07 46.30
CA THR A 250 12.35 -3.03 46.91
C THR A 250 12.31 -3.83 48.20
N PRO A 251 13.07 -4.93 48.34
CA PRO A 251 13.11 -5.66 49.60
C PRO A 251 13.68 -4.74 50.68
N ALA A 252 12.95 -4.62 51.79
CA ALA A 252 13.42 -3.92 52.97
C ALA A 252 14.72 -4.58 53.43
N ARG A 253 15.81 -3.80 53.51
CA ARG A 253 17.06 -4.26 54.13
C ARG A 253 16.79 -4.48 55.62
N SER A 254 16.75 -5.73 56.04
CA SER A 254 16.99 -6.12 57.43
C SER A 254 18.48 -5.88 57.72
N GLY A 255 18.77 -4.81 58.45
CA GLY A 255 20.11 -4.55 58.99
C GLY A 255 20.36 -5.34 60.29
N PRO A 256 21.63 -5.69 60.57
CA PRO A 256 22.03 -6.40 61.78
C PRO A 256 21.92 -5.55 63.05
#